data_AF-A0A453JET8-F1
#
_entry.id   AF-A0A453JET8-F1
#
_cell.length_a   1.000
_cell.length_b   1.000
_cell.length_c   1.000
_cell.angle_alpha   90.00
_cell.angle_beta   90.00
_cell.angle_gamma   90.00
#
_symmetry.space_group_name_H-M   'P 1'
#
loop_
_entity.id
_entity.type
_entity.pdbx_description
1 polymer ?
#
loop_
_entity_poly.entity_id
_entity_poly.type
_entity_poly.pdbx_seq_one_letter_code
_entity_poly.pdbx_strand_id
1 'polypeptide(L)'
;MEQWEKNFYISSVAGANIGSSLVVMSKGTPYTQQSYKVSDSFPFKWINKKWKEGFYVTSMATSGSRWAIVMSRNAGFTDQVVELDFLYPSEGVHRRWDNGYRITAMAATMDQSALILSMPRRRPRDETQETLRTSQFPSAHVKDKWAKNLYLAGICYGRTVA
;
A
#
# COMPACT_ATOMS: atom_id res chain seq x y z
N MET A 1 6.78 7.74 -20.15
CA MET A 1 6.34 9.16 -20.17
C MET A 1 5.10 9.34 -21.04
N GLU A 2 5.06 8.80 -22.26
CA GLU A 2 3.91 8.95 -23.18
C GLU A 2 2.51 8.68 -22.57
N GLN A 3 2.39 7.69 -21.68
CA GLN A 3 1.09 7.37 -21.05
C GLN A 3 0.66 8.41 -20.00
N TRP A 4 1.60 9.02 -19.27
CA TRP A 4 1.27 10.11 -18.34
C TRP A 4 0.74 11.34 -19.09
N GLU A 5 1.30 11.66 -20.25
CA GLU A 5 0.79 12.74 -21.13
C GLU A 5 -0.63 12.45 -21.63
N LYS A 6 -1.01 11.18 -21.69
CA LYS A 6 -2.37 10.72 -22.05
C LYS A 6 -3.32 10.64 -20.83
N ASN A 7 -2.91 11.16 -19.68
CA ASN A 7 -3.62 11.12 -18.39
C ASN A 7 -3.84 9.69 -17.84
N PHE A 8 -2.94 8.76 -18.18
CA PHE A 8 -2.85 7.50 -17.46
C PHE A 8 -1.92 7.67 -16.26
N TYR A 9 -2.34 7.16 -15.12
CA TYR A 9 -1.53 7.14 -13.90
C TYR A 9 -1.41 5.70 -13.42
N ILE A 10 -0.27 5.35 -12.81
CA ILE A 10 -0.10 4.04 -12.18
C ILE A 10 -1.17 3.88 -11.09
N SER A 11 -1.99 2.85 -11.24
CA SER A 11 -3.06 2.49 -10.30
C SER A 11 -2.69 1.27 -9.48
N SER A 12 -1.84 0.39 -9.99
CA SER A 12 -1.34 -0.77 -9.27
C SER A 12 0.06 -1.17 -9.73
N VAL A 13 0.86 -1.67 -8.80
CA VAL A 13 2.15 -2.31 -9.06
C VAL A 13 2.20 -3.67 -8.39
N ALA A 14 2.86 -4.61 -9.05
CA ALA A 14 3.18 -5.91 -8.49
C ALA A 14 4.60 -6.30 -8.89
N GLY A 15 5.29 -7.06 -8.05
CA GLY A 15 6.61 -7.59 -8.34
C GLY A 15 6.73 -9.03 -7.86
N ALA A 16 7.68 -9.75 -8.45
CA ALA A 16 7.99 -11.12 -8.13
C ALA A 16 9.45 -11.24 -7.67
N ASN A 17 9.73 -12.25 -6.85
CA ASN A 17 11.08 -12.49 -6.33
C ASN A 17 12.11 -12.85 -7.41
N ILE A 18 11.66 -13.18 -8.63
CA ILE A 18 12.50 -13.48 -9.79
C ILE A 18 12.90 -12.23 -10.60
N GLY A 19 12.64 -11.03 -10.09
CA GLY A 19 13.01 -9.76 -10.75
C GLY A 19 11.97 -9.24 -11.74
N SER A 20 10.90 -9.99 -12.00
CA SER A 20 9.79 -9.53 -12.85
C SER A 20 8.89 -8.55 -12.11
N SER A 21 8.29 -7.61 -12.84
CA SER A 21 7.35 -6.64 -12.29
C SER A 21 6.26 -6.32 -13.30
N LEU A 22 5.07 -5.97 -12.80
CA LEU A 22 3.92 -5.55 -13.59
C LEU A 22 3.44 -4.20 -13.06
N VAL A 23 3.13 -3.30 -13.99
CA VAL A 23 2.58 -1.98 -13.70
C VAL A 23 1.27 -1.83 -14.47
N VAL A 24 0.21 -1.51 -13.76
CA VAL A 24 -1.08 -1.15 -14.37
C VAL A 24 -1.23 0.35 -14.30
N MET A 25 -1.53 0.96 -15.44
CA MET A 25 -1.89 2.37 -15.52
C MET A 25 -3.35 2.51 -15.93
N SER A 26 -4.06 3.44 -15.31
CA SER A 26 -5.48 3.67 -15.54
C SER A 26 -5.75 5.14 -15.83
N LYS A 27 -6.76 5.41 -16.65
CA LYS A 27 -7.30 6.74 -16.93
C LYS A 27 -8.56 6.97 -16.09
N GLY A 28 -8.88 8.23 -15.78
CA GLY A 28 -10.04 8.58 -14.95
C GLY A 28 -9.80 8.43 -13.44
N THR A 29 -8.54 8.22 -13.03
CA THR A 29 -8.18 8.34 -11.62
C THR A 29 -8.29 9.81 -11.18
N PRO A 30 -8.48 10.08 -9.88
CA PRO A 30 -8.46 11.46 -9.38
C PRO A 30 -7.03 12.05 -9.38
N TYR A 31 -6.00 11.29 -9.73
CA TYR A 31 -4.62 11.72 -9.60
C TYR A 31 -4.28 12.83 -10.60
N THR A 32 -3.47 13.80 -10.15
CA THR A 32 -3.06 14.94 -11.01
C THR A 32 -1.58 14.93 -11.33
N GLN A 33 -0.74 14.45 -10.40
CA GLN A 33 0.69 14.28 -10.59
C GLN A 33 1.13 12.99 -9.90
N GLN A 34 2.16 12.34 -10.43
CA GLN A 34 2.68 11.11 -9.86
C GLN A 34 4.19 11.11 -9.86
N SER A 35 4.78 10.46 -8.86
CA SER A 35 6.20 10.22 -8.74
C SER A 35 6.39 8.81 -8.23
N TYR A 36 7.36 8.09 -8.76
CA TYR A 36 7.71 6.76 -8.27
C TYR A 36 9.19 6.68 -7.92
N LYS A 37 9.53 5.73 -7.06
CA LYS A 37 10.92 5.41 -6.72
C LYS A 37 11.09 3.91 -6.61
N VAL A 38 12.13 3.40 -7.27
CA VAL A 38 12.65 2.06 -7.07
C VAL A 38 13.93 2.17 -6.26
N SER A 39 14.10 1.32 -5.25
CA SER A 39 15.22 1.37 -4.31
C SER A 39 15.50 -0.01 -3.72
N ASP A 40 16.77 -0.36 -3.49
CA ASP A 40 17.14 -1.61 -2.83
C ASP A 40 16.86 -1.59 -1.30
N SER A 41 16.48 -0.44 -0.76
CA SER A 41 16.03 -0.25 0.63
C SER A 41 14.78 0.61 0.70
N PHE A 42 13.98 0.46 1.77
CA PHE A 42 12.74 1.22 1.93
C PHE A 42 13.04 2.74 1.96
N PRO A 43 12.51 3.54 1.01
CA PRO A 43 13.01 4.89 0.77
C PRO A 43 12.35 5.95 1.67
N PHE A 44 12.41 5.77 3.00
CA PHE A 44 11.72 6.61 3.99
C PHE A 44 12.01 8.12 3.83
N LYS A 45 13.29 8.50 3.66
CA LYS A 45 13.68 9.91 3.46
C LYS A 45 13.01 10.54 2.24
N TRP A 46 12.86 9.78 1.16
CA TRP A 46 12.23 10.26 -0.07
C TRP A 46 10.71 10.38 0.10
N ILE A 47 10.06 9.39 0.74
CA ILE A 47 8.63 9.43 1.06
C ILE A 47 8.31 10.66 1.91
N ASN A 48 9.10 10.91 2.96
CA ASN A 48 8.89 12.06 3.84
C ASN A 48 9.05 13.40 3.10
N LYS A 49 10.02 13.51 2.18
CA LYS A 49 10.14 14.68 1.30
C LYS A 49 8.90 14.85 0.42
N LYS A 50 8.39 13.75 -0.15
CA LYS A 50 7.22 13.76 -1.04
C LYS A 50 5.90 14.05 -0.33
N TRP A 51 5.73 13.60 0.92
CA TRP A 51 4.60 14.01 1.76
C TRP A 51 4.55 15.53 1.96
N LYS A 52 5.70 16.17 2.22
CA LYS A 52 5.78 17.65 2.32
C LYS A 52 5.46 18.36 1.00
N GLU A 53 5.65 17.69 -0.13
CA GLU A 53 5.27 18.17 -1.46
C GLU A 53 3.80 17.83 -1.81
N GLY A 54 3.01 17.28 -0.88
CA GLY A 54 1.59 16.95 -1.07
C GLY A 54 1.33 15.67 -1.88
N PHE A 55 2.34 14.84 -2.08
CA PHE A 55 2.18 13.49 -2.65
C PHE A 55 1.89 12.49 -1.54
N TYR A 56 1.05 11.50 -1.82
CA TYR A 56 0.75 10.41 -0.90
C TYR A 56 1.04 9.07 -1.58
N VAL A 57 1.49 8.07 -0.83
CA VAL A 57 1.69 6.72 -1.34
C VAL A 57 0.34 6.14 -1.76
N THR A 58 0.26 5.72 -3.02
CA THR A 58 -0.96 5.16 -3.63
C THR A 58 -0.81 3.70 -4.04
N SER A 59 0.41 3.23 -4.23
CA SER A 59 0.68 1.81 -4.51
C SER A 59 2.11 1.48 -4.13
N MET A 60 2.34 0.25 -3.68
CA MET A 60 3.66 -0.26 -3.35
C MET A 60 3.78 -1.71 -3.79
N ALA A 61 4.97 -2.10 -4.22
CA ALA A 61 5.32 -3.49 -4.49
C ALA A 61 6.79 -3.74 -4.17
N THR A 62 7.14 -5.01 -4.10
CA THR A 62 8.51 -5.48 -3.94
C THR A 62 8.86 -6.46 -5.06
N SER A 63 10.14 -6.50 -5.43
CA SER A 63 10.69 -7.48 -6.37
C SER A 63 12.04 -7.94 -5.80
N GLY A 64 12.04 -9.07 -5.09
CA GLY A 64 13.18 -9.47 -4.27
C GLY A 64 13.34 -8.49 -3.09
N SER A 65 14.53 -7.90 -2.95
CA SER A 65 14.81 -6.86 -1.94
C SER A 65 14.42 -5.44 -2.37
N ARG A 66 14.08 -5.24 -3.65
CA ARG A 66 13.77 -3.91 -4.19
C ARG A 66 12.36 -3.49 -3.85
N TRP A 67 12.21 -2.24 -3.45
CA TRP A 67 10.95 -1.56 -3.19
C TRP A 67 10.59 -0.67 -4.35
N ALA A 68 9.36 -0.78 -4.85
CA ALA A 68 8.76 0.14 -5.79
C ALA A 68 7.64 0.91 -5.06
N ILE A 69 7.80 2.22 -4.92
CA ILE A 69 6.85 3.10 -4.25
C ILE A 69 6.28 4.06 -5.28
N VAL A 70 4.96 4.12 -5.39
CA VAL A 70 4.25 5.07 -6.24
C VAL A 70 3.51 6.05 -5.35
N MET A 71 3.78 7.34 -5.53
CA MET A 71 3.10 8.42 -4.82
C MET A 71 2.39 9.34 -5.79
N SER A 72 1.16 9.74 -5.45
CA SER A 72 0.32 10.57 -6.31
C SER A 72 -0.24 11.77 -5.55
N ARG A 73 -0.43 12.88 -6.26
CA ARG A 73 -1.21 14.04 -5.77
C ARG A 73 -2.69 13.80 -6.01
N ASN A 74 -3.52 14.44 -5.20
CA ASN A 74 -4.98 14.28 -5.20
C ASN A 74 -5.45 12.82 -4.96
N ALA A 75 -4.72 12.10 -4.09
CA ALA A 75 -5.03 10.72 -3.71
C ALA A 75 -6.22 10.57 -2.75
N GLY A 76 -6.80 11.68 -2.28
CA GLY A 76 -7.94 11.65 -1.35
C GLY A 76 -7.56 11.49 0.12
N PHE A 77 -6.28 11.67 0.48
CA PHE A 77 -5.79 11.58 1.86
C PHE A 77 -5.46 12.97 2.45
N THR A 78 -5.55 13.10 3.77
CA THR A 78 -5.08 14.27 4.53
C THR A 78 -3.72 14.01 5.16
N ASP A 79 -3.54 12.81 5.71
CA ASP A 79 -2.32 12.41 6.41
C ASP A 79 -1.95 10.96 6.08
N GLN A 80 -0.66 10.63 6.19
CA GLN A 80 -0.11 9.30 5.97
C GLN A 80 1.05 9.02 6.92
N VAL A 81 1.08 7.79 7.40
CA VAL A 81 2.18 7.24 8.20
C VAL A 81 2.59 5.89 7.64
N VAL A 82 3.81 5.49 7.98
CA VAL A 82 4.33 4.16 7.66
C VAL A 82 4.67 3.44 8.96
N GLU A 83 4.20 2.20 9.07
CA GLU A 83 4.69 1.24 10.05
C GLU A 83 5.57 0.25 9.28
N LEU A 84 6.89 0.34 9.50
CA LEU A 84 7.91 -0.52 8.90
C LEU A 84 8.52 -1.37 10.00
N ASP A 85 8.44 -2.68 9.86
CA ASP A 85 8.89 -3.60 10.90
C ASP A 85 9.37 -4.94 10.28
N PHE A 86 10.34 -5.57 10.95
CA PHE A 86 10.81 -6.92 10.65
C PHE A 86 9.77 -7.99 11.06
N LEU A 87 8.93 -7.65 12.03
CA LEU A 87 7.72 -8.39 12.40
C LEU A 87 6.48 -7.62 11.95
N TYR A 88 5.30 -8.24 12.01
CA TYR A 88 4.07 -7.54 11.70
C TYR A 88 3.72 -6.56 12.85
N PRO A 89 3.56 -5.25 12.57
CA PRO A 89 3.43 -4.22 13.62
C PRO A 89 1.99 -4.12 14.16
N SER A 90 1.47 -5.17 14.82
CA SER A 90 0.07 -5.22 15.29
C SER A 90 -0.30 -4.06 16.20
N GLU A 91 0.52 -3.77 17.22
CA GLU A 91 0.28 -2.67 18.17
C GLU A 91 0.25 -1.31 17.47
N GLY A 92 1.17 -1.11 16.52
CA GLY A 92 1.21 0.09 15.68
C GLY A 92 -0.08 0.23 14.89
N VAL A 93 -0.51 -0.82 14.20
CA VAL A 93 -1.74 -0.82 13.38
C VAL A 93 -2.98 -0.51 14.22
N HIS A 94 -3.17 -1.19 15.36
CA HIS A 94 -4.33 -0.96 16.23
C HIS A 94 -4.39 0.49 16.74
N ARG A 95 -3.26 0.99 17.25
CA ARG A 95 -3.16 2.40 17.70
C ARG A 95 -3.49 3.38 16.57
N ARG A 96 -3.12 3.08 15.33
CA ARG A 96 -3.41 3.94 14.17
C ARG A 96 -4.87 3.87 13.76
N TRP A 97 -5.49 2.69 13.80
CA TRP A 97 -6.92 2.52 13.58
C TRP A 97 -7.75 3.35 14.56
N ASP A 98 -7.40 3.35 15.85
CA ASP A 98 -8.08 4.17 16.87
C ASP A 98 -7.98 5.67 16.61
N ASN A 99 -6.95 6.08 15.86
CA ASN A 99 -6.73 7.47 15.43
C ASN A 99 -7.28 7.78 14.03
N GLY A 100 -8.13 6.91 13.47
CA GLY A 100 -8.82 7.13 12.20
C GLY A 100 -7.98 6.87 10.94
N TYR A 101 -6.78 6.30 11.08
CA TYR A 101 -6.00 5.84 9.94
C TYR A 101 -6.53 4.51 9.43
N ARG A 102 -6.31 4.21 8.15
CA ARG A 102 -6.62 2.92 7.52
C ARG A 102 -5.44 2.46 6.68
N ILE A 103 -5.17 1.15 6.66
CA ILE A 103 -4.15 0.59 5.78
C ILE A 103 -4.62 0.77 4.33
N THR A 104 -3.82 1.46 3.51
CA THR A 104 -4.15 1.77 2.11
C THR A 104 -3.12 1.28 1.11
N ALA A 105 -1.91 0.97 1.56
CA ALA A 105 -0.91 0.30 0.74
C ALA A 105 -0.04 -0.59 1.62
N MET A 106 0.40 -1.71 1.07
CA MET A 106 1.24 -2.68 1.77
C MET A 106 2.19 -3.33 0.77
N ALA A 107 3.41 -3.57 1.21
CA ALA A 107 4.35 -4.42 0.50
C ALA A 107 5.33 -5.03 1.50
N ALA A 108 5.89 -6.18 1.17
CA ALA A 108 6.80 -6.88 2.04
C ALA A 108 7.94 -7.51 1.24
N THR A 109 9.12 -7.56 1.83
CA THR A 109 10.23 -8.41 1.37
C THR A 109 10.24 -9.69 2.23
N MET A 110 11.28 -10.50 2.07
CA MET A 110 11.51 -11.65 2.94
C MET A 110 11.90 -11.26 4.37
N ASP A 111 12.30 -10.01 4.60
CA ASP A 111 12.83 -9.57 5.90
C ASP A 111 12.01 -8.46 6.54
N GLN A 112 11.24 -7.69 5.76
CA GLN A 112 10.54 -6.50 6.23
C GLN A 112 9.13 -6.43 5.67
N SER A 113 8.20 -5.92 6.49
CA SER A 113 6.87 -5.54 6.06
C SER A 113 6.68 -4.04 6.22
N ALA A 114 6.08 -3.40 5.22
CA ALA A 114 5.75 -1.98 5.26
C ALA A 114 4.24 -1.81 5.05
N LEU A 115 3.60 -1.14 6.01
CA LEU A 115 2.20 -0.75 5.93
C LEU A 115 2.12 0.77 5.86
N ILE A 116 1.52 1.28 4.80
CA ILE A 116 1.09 2.67 4.73
C ILE A 116 -0.31 2.75 5.29
N LEU A 117 -0.47 3.59 6.31
CA LEU A 117 -1.77 3.94 6.84
C LEU A 117 -2.08 5.39 6.50
N SER A 118 -3.28 5.63 5.97
CA SER A 118 -3.73 6.95 5.53
C SER A 118 -4.98 7.37 6.27
N MET A 119 -5.12 8.67 6.51
CA MET A 119 -6.38 9.28 6.92
C MET A 119 -7.13 9.77 5.68
N PRO A 120 -8.32 9.21 5.36
CA PRO A 120 -9.12 9.66 4.23
C PRO A 120 -9.67 11.07 4.45
N ARG A 121 -9.67 11.91 3.39
CA ARG A 121 -10.29 13.25 3.41
C ARG A 121 -11.79 13.20 3.69
N ARG A 122 -12.45 12.14 3.25
CA ARG A 122 -13.86 11.87 3.54
C ARG A 122 -13.91 10.64 4.43
N ARG A 123 -14.46 10.80 5.64
CA ARG A 123 -14.63 9.66 6.55
C ARG A 123 -15.47 8.59 5.86
N PRO A 124 -14.94 7.36 5.71
CA PRO A 124 -15.72 6.23 5.23
C PRO A 124 -16.92 5.99 6.15
N ARG A 125 -18.04 5.51 5.59
CA ARG A 125 -19.20 5.08 6.41
C ARG A 125 -18.92 3.79 7.16
N ASP A 126 -18.04 2.95 6.62
CA ASP A 126 -17.61 1.70 7.22
C ASP A 126 -16.14 1.81 7.62
N GLU A 127 -15.90 1.55 8.88
CA GLU A 127 -14.62 1.71 9.54
C GLU A 127 -13.97 0.35 9.85
N THR A 128 -14.62 -0.76 9.53
CA THR A 128 -14.10 -2.08 9.87
C THR A 128 -12.96 -2.45 8.91
N GLN A 129 -11.77 -2.65 9.46
CA GLN A 129 -10.63 -3.20 8.73
C GLN A 129 -9.99 -4.30 9.58
N GLU A 130 -9.67 -5.42 8.93
CA GLU A 130 -9.00 -6.54 9.55
C GLU A 130 -7.78 -6.96 8.73
N THR A 131 -6.84 -7.63 9.38
CA THR A 131 -5.67 -8.21 8.72
C THR A 131 -5.54 -9.68 9.07
N LEU A 132 -5.23 -10.49 8.06
CA LEU A 132 -4.94 -11.91 8.23
C LEU A 132 -3.52 -12.19 7.76
N ARG A 133 -2.76 -12.94 8.56
CA ARG A 133 -1.47 -13.52 8.18
C ARG A 133 -1.63 -15.04 8.07
N THR A 134 -1.15 -15.61 6.97
CA THR A 134 -1.28 -17.02 6.67
C THR A 134 -0.17 -17.45 5.71
N SER A 135 0.26 -18.71 5.80
CA SER A 135 1.23 -19.31 4.87
C SER A 135 0.59 -19.78 3.56
N GLN A 136 -0.73 -20.04 3.57
CA GLN A 136 -1.49 -20.48 2.40
C GLN A 136 -2.49 -19.42 1.98
N PHE A 137 -2.89 -19.44 0.72
CA PHE A 137 -3.90 -18.52 0.21
C PHE A 137 -5.23 -18.70 0.97
N PRO A 138 -5.77 -17.65 1.61
CA PRO A 138 -6.85 -17.78 2.60
C PRO A 138 -8.26 -17.87 1.99
N SER A 139 -8.49 -18.75 1.01
CA SER A 139 -9.76 -18.85 0.26
C SER A 139 -11.00 -18.96 1.15
N ALA A 140 -10.95 -19.82 2.19
CA ALA A 140 -12.08 -20.04 3.09
C ALA A 140 -12.37 -18.80 3.94
N HIS A 141 -11.33 -18.17 4.49
CA HIS A 141 -11.47 -16.95 5.29
C HIS A 141 -12.01 -15.79 4.46
N VAL A 142 -11.52 -15.61 3.22
CA VAL A 142 -12.02 -14.57 2.32
C VAL A 142 -13.51 -14.73 2.05
N LYS A 143 -13.99 -15.97 1.81
CA LYS A 143 -15.42 -16.24 1.61
C LYS A 143 -16.26 -15.95 2.87
N ASP A 144 -15.78 -16.30 4.05
CA ASP A 144 -16.44 -15.96 5.32
C ASP A 144 -16.55 -14.44 5.51
N LYS A 145 -15.48 -13.69 5.20
CA LYS A 145 -15.46 -12.23 5.33
C LYS A 145 -16.36 -11.54 4.31
N TRP A 146 -16.46 -12.05 3.08
CA TRP A 146 -17.43 -11.56 2.10
C TRP A 146 -18.88 -11.69 2.59
N ALA A 147 -19.23 -12.79 3.27
CA ALA A 147 -20.56 -12.96 3.85
C ALA A 147 -20.87 -11.95 4.98
N LYS A 148 -19.83 -11.29 5.52
CA LYS A 148 -19.92 -10.24 6.55
C LYS A 148 -19.75 -8.83 5.98
N ASN A 149 -19.89 -8.65 4.67
CA ASN A 149 -19.69 -7.38 3.94
C ASN A 149 -18.27 -6.79 4.03
N LEU A 150 -17.27 -7.60 4.34
CA LEU A 150 -15.87 -7.19 4.30
C LEU A 150 -15.23 -7.61 2.97
N TYR A 151 -14.40 -6.74 2.39
CA TYR A 151 -13.76 -6.97 1.10
C TYR A 151 -12.23 -6.92 1.21
N LEU A 152 -11.55 -7.47 0.20
CA LEU A 152 -10.09 -7.41 0.11
C LEU A 152 -9.64 -6.00 -0.27
N ALA A 153 -8.95 -5.32 0.65
CA ALA A 153 -8.34 -4.01 0.40
C ALA A 153 -6.90 -4.12 -0.13
N GLY A 154 -6.21 -5.22 0.16
CA GLY A 154 -4.83 -5.44 -0.26
C GLY A 154 -4.35 -6.84 0.09
N ILE A 155 -3.31 -7.26 -0.62
CA ILE A 155 -2.58 -8.50 -0.36
C ILE A 155 -1.10 -8.24 -0.68
N CYS A 156 -0.21 -8.74 0.15
CA CYS A 156 1.21 -8.80 -0.18
C CYS A 156 1.79 -10.13 0.31
N TYR A 157 2.78 -10.62 -0.43
CA TYR A 157 3.56 -11.78 -0.05
C TYR A 157 4.88 -11.33 0.56
N GLY A 158 5.30 -12.01 1.62
CA GLY A 158 6.54 -11.77 2.35
C GLY A 158 6.66 -12.77 3.49
N ARG A 159 7.73 -12.67 4.29
CA ARG A 159 7.89 -13.56 5.43
C ARG A 159 6.85 -13.23 6.50
N THR A 160 5.79 -14.00 6.54
CA THR A 160 4.90 -14.07 7.71
C THR A 160 5.57 -14.93 8.76
N VAL A 161 5.54 -14.48 10.01
CA VAL A 161 6.14 -15.10 11.20
C VAL A 161 5.97 -16.62 11.17
N ALA A 162 7.08 -17.33 11.40
CA ALA A 162 7.11 -18.78 11.59
C ALA A 162 6.47 -19.17 12.92
#